data_AF-A0A7J7PSC4-F1
#
_entry.id   AF-A0A7J7PSC4-F1
#
_cell.length_a   1.000
_cell.length_b   1.000
_cell.length_c   1.000
_cell.angle_alpha   90.00
_cell.angle_beta   90.00
_cell.angle_gamma   90.00
#
_symmetry.space_group_name_H-M   'P 1'
#
loop_
_entity.id
_entity.type
_entity.pdbx_description
1 polymer ?
#
loop_
_entity_poly.entity_id
_entity_poly.type
_entity_poly.pdbx_seq_one_letter_code
_entity_poly.pdbx_strand_id
1 'polypeptide(L)'
;MSLKQLSTRCLSGVLRQVSSAAASTEQGLQQQCGKHNSLFQQLASGMRADAQRHYSQVFQPSRLYPKQHTTAEAYAFWGLIGLNVATTVAAKVGPPEVQQAILQHCRTSVEAVADGRLYTLLTSSVCHTSAVHCAMNLLMLVMYRRVQPLTARELLVLYVLGGLVSSCTHVAWCWWDASGPEFGLKFALNTPGLLGCSGPVAAISTYKAFLEPLGVPHLGIPLPIPVVLFTLVYCCLFVREQEYSDYSGKFGAAAFGVLAALAAVATRRRRLAWTQH
;
A
#
# COMPACT_ATOMS: atom_id res chain seq x y z
N MET A 1 2.83 94.29 -44.26
CA MET A 1 2.48 92.97 -43.69
C MET A 1 1.76 92.18 -44.77
N SER A 2 2.34 91.07 -45.25
CA SER A 2 1.94 90.39 -46.49
C SER A 2 0.71 89.47 -46.31
N LEU A 3 -0.21 89.45 -47.28
CA LEU A 3 -1.43 88.61 -47.29
C LEU A 3 -1.17 87.10 -47.03
N LYS A 4 0.07 86.61 -47.27
CA LYS A 4 0.47 85.23 -46.92
C LYS A 4 0.56 84.96 -45.40
N GLN A 5 0.75 85.98 -44.57
CA GLN A 5 0.83 85.84 -43.11
C GLN A 5 -0.54 85.83 -42.42
N LEU A 6 -1.59 86.37 -43.03
CA LEU A 6 -2.95 86.33 -42.45
C LEU A 6 -3.63 84.96 -42.67
N SER A 7 -3.44 84.36 -43.86
CA SER A 7 -3.99 83.05 -44.21
C SER A 7 -3.44 81.91 -43.34
N THR A 8 -2.13 81.93 -43.06
CA THR A 8 -1.47 80.93 -42.21
C THR A 8 -1.89 81.02 -40.74
N ARG A 9 -2.13 82.22 -40.21
CA ARG A 9 -2.62 82.40 -38.84
C ARG A 9 -4.06 81.92 -38.67
N CYS A 10 -4.95 82.19 -39.63
CA CYS A 10 -6.34 81.75 -39.56
C CYS A 10 -6.47 80.23 -39.65
N LEU A 11 -5.76 79.58 -40.58
CA LEU A 11 -5.73 78.11 -40.67
C LEU A 11 -5.13 77.46 -39.42
N SER A 12 -4.08 78.05 -38.83
CA SER A 12 -3.46 77.51 -37.61
C SER A 12 -4.38 77.58 -36.38
N GLY A 13 -5.26 78.60 -36.31
CA GLY A 13 -6.24 78.74 -35.23
C GLY A 13 -7.34 77.69 -35.32
N VAL A 14 -7.89 77.49 -36.52
CA VAL A 14 -8.93 76.48 -36.77
C VAL A 14 -8.39 75.06 -36.54
N LEU A 15 -7.18 74.75 -37.01
CA LEU A 15 -6.56 73.44 -36.78
C LEU A 15 -6.29 73.15 -35.30
N ARG A 16 -5.90 74.16 -34.51
CA ARG A 16 -5.74 74.01 -33.05
C ARG A 16 -7.08 73.78 -32.34
N GLN A 17 -8.14 74.48 -32.74
CA GLN A 17 -9.47 74.27 -32.17
C GLN A 17 -10.00 72.86 -32.48
N VAL A 18 -9.88 72.41 -33.73
CA VAL A 18 -10.30 71.05 -34.13
C VAL A 18 -9.48 69.97 -33.42
N SER A 19 -8.17 70.17 -33.28
CA SER A 19 -7.30 69.23 -32.54
C SER A 19 -7.67 69.16 -31.05
N SER A 20 -8.00 70.29 -30.42
CA SER A 20 -8.44 70.32 -29.01
C SER A 20 -9.79 69.63 -28.80
N ALA A 21 -10.73 69.80 -29.73
CA ALA A 21 -12.04 69.16 -29.66
C ALA A 21 -11.94 67.63 -29.86
N ALA A 22 -11.10 67.19 -30.79
CA ALA A 22 -10.83 65.77 -31.04
C ALA A 22 -10.19 65.10 -29.81
N ALA A 23 -9.19 65.74 -29.19
CA ALA A 23 -8.53 65.21 -27.98
C ALA A 23 -9.49 65.09 -26.79
N SER A 24 -10.42 66.05 -26.61
CA SER A 24 -11.43 65.99 -25.55
C SER A 24 -12.43 64.84 -25.75
N THR A 25 -12.78 64.56 -27.01
CA THR A 25 -13.72 63.50 -27.37
C THR A 25 -13.09 62.12 -27.18
N GLU A 26 -11.81 61.99 -27.54
CA GLU A 26 -11.05 60.74 -27.38
C GLU A 26 -10.81 60.40 -25.90
N GLN A 27 -10.52 61.40 -25.06
CA GLN A 27 -10.43 61.20 -23.59
C GLN A 27 -11.76 60.78 -22.97
N GLY A 28 -12.89 61.34 -23.42
CA GLY A 28 -14.22 60.93 -22.98
C GLY A 28 -14.55 59.48 -23.33
N LEU A 29 -14.25 59.06 -24.55
CA LEU A 29 -14.47 57.69 -25.02
C LEU A 29 -13.57 56.66 -24.30
N GLN A 30 -12.30 56.99 -24.06
CA GLN A 30 -11.39 56.11 -23.30
C GLN A 30 -11.84 55.95 -21.84
N GLN A 31 -12.29 57.02 -21.20
CA GLN A 31 -12.77 56.98 -19.83
C GLN A 31 -14.08 56.17 -19.72
N GLN A 32 -14.97 56.28 -20.71
CA GLN A 32 -16.20 55.51 -20.76
C GLN A 32 -15.91 54.02 -21.02
N CYS A 33 -14.99 53.69 -21.94
CA CYS A 33 -14.57 52.32 -22.22
C CYS A 33 -13.89 51.65 -21.01
N GLY A 34 -13.07 52.39 -20.27
CA GLY A 34 -12.44 51.91 -19.02
C GLY A 34 -13.46 51.56 -17.94
N LYS A 35 -14.53 52.37 -17.79
CA LYS A 35 -15.62 52.07 -16.84
C LYS A 35 -16.36 50.80 -17.22
N HIS A 36 -16.69 50.60 -18.50
CA HIS A 36 -17.35 49.37 -18.95
C HIS A 36 -16.49 48.12 -18.76
N ASN A 37 -15.17 48.20 -18.99
CA ASN A 37 -14.26 47.08 -18.73
C ASN A 37 -14.17 46.73 -17.25
N SER A 38 -14.12 47.73 -16.36
CA SER A 38 -14.08 47.48 -14.91
C SER A 38 -15.36 46.80 -14.41
N LEU A 39 -16.51 47.18 -14.95
CA LEU A 39 -17.82 46.61 -14.61
C LEU A 39 -17.96 45.17 -15.12
N PHE A 40 -17.48 44.89 -16.34
CA PHE A 40 -17.41 43.52 -16.88
C PHE A 40 -16.49 42.61 -16.06
N GLN A 41 -15.32 43.10 -15.64
CA GLN A 41 -14.39 42.35 -14.81
C GLN A 41 -14.99 42.03 -13.43
N GLN A 42 -15.69 43.00 -12.82
CA GLN A 42 -16.39 42.79 -11.55
C GLN A 42 -17.51 41.75 -11.70
N LEU A 43 -18.34 41.84 -12.73
CA LEU A 43 -19.41 40.86 -13.00
C LEU A 43 -18.85 39.45 -13.27
N ALA A 44 -17.79 39.35 -14.08
CA ALA A 44 -17.14 38.06 -14.37
C ALA A 44 -16.51 37.43 -13.11
N SER A 45 -15.94 38.26 -12.22
CA SER A 45 -15.39 37.78 -10.94
C SER A 45 -16.49 37.29 -9.99
N GLY A 46 -17.62 38.00 -9.92
CA GLY A 46 -18.79 37.60 -9.13
C GLY A 46 -19.40 36.29 -9.63
N MET A 47 -19.60 36.17 -10.95
CA MET A 47 -20.11 34.95 -11.56
C MET A 47 -19.18 33.74 -11.36
N ARG A 48 -17.85 33.93 -11.40
CA ARG A 48 -16.90 32.84 -11.07
C ARG A 48 -16.98 32.42 -9.61
N ALA A 49 -17.09 33.38 -8.69
CA ALA A 49 -17.21 33.11 -7.27
C ALA A 49 -18.53 32.38 -6.95
N ASP A 50 -19.62 32.76 -7.60
CA ASP A 50 -20.93 32.11 -7.43
C ASP A 50 -20.96 30.73 -8.09
N ALA A 51 -20.37 30.56 -9.27
CA ALA A 51 -20.23 29.26 -9.91
C ALA A 51 -19.38 28.30 -9.06
N GLN A 52 -18.29 28.77 -8.45
CA GLN A 52 -17.49 27.97 -7.53
C GLN A 52 -18.25 27.62 -6.25
N ARG A 53 -19.00 28.56 -5.67
CA ARG A 53 -19.86 28.29 -4.50
C ARG A 53 -20.92 27.26 -4.82
N HIS A 54 -21.61 27.40 -5.96
CA HIS A 54 -22.64 26.47 -6.39
C HIS A 54 -22.06 25.07 -6.68
N TYR A 55 -20.90 25.00 -7.35
CA TYR A 55 -20.21 23.73 -7.61
C TYR A 55 -19.80 23.02 -6.31
N SER A 56 -19.30 23.76 -5.32
CA SER A 56 -18.92 23.22 -4.00
C SER A 56 -20.10 22.72 -3.15
N GLN A 57 -21.31 23.26 -3.39
CA GLN A 57 -22.52 22.85 -2.69
C GLN A 57 -23.23 21.67 -3.36
N VAL A 58 -23.23 21.63 -4.70
CA VAL A 58 -23.87 20.55 -5.47
C VAL A 58 -22.99 19.30 -5.54
N PHE A 59 -21.66 19.47 -5.53
CA PHE A 59 -20.70 18.36 -5.50
C PHE A 59 -20.00 18.29 -4.14
N GLN A 60 -20.76 18.00 -3.09
CA GLN A 60 -20.11 17.37 -1.93
C GLN A 60 -19.80 15.94 -2.33
N PRO A 61 -18.51 15.53 -2.44
CA PRO A 61 -18.20 14.13 -2.67
C PRO A 61 -18.91 13.33 -1.59
N SER A 62 -19.80 12.43 -2.01
CA SER A 62 -20.66 11.70 -1.11
C SER A 62 -19.78 11.05 -0.03
N ARG A 63 -20.11 11.29 1.24
CA ARG A 63 -19.48 10.63 2.40
C ARG A 63 -19.45 9.09 2.27
N LEU A 64 -20.27 8.56 1.37
CA LEU A 64 -20.43 7.16 1.01
C LEU A 64 -19.30 6.61 0.12
N TYR A 65 -18.58 7.46 -0.61
CA TYR A 65 -17.42 7.06 -1.42
C TYR A 65 -16.30 8.08 -1.21
N PRO A 66 -15.57 8.01 -0.08
CA PRO A 66 -14.31 8.72 0.01
C PRO A 66 -13.47 8.29 -1.20
N LYS A 67 -12.97 9.27 -1.98
CA LYS A 67 -11.94 9.00 -2.98
C LYS A 67 -10.88 8.17 -2.27
N GLN A 68 -10.75 6.89 -2.66
CA GLN A 68 -9.65 6.04 -2.23
C GLN A 68 -8.39 6.67 -2.79
N HIS A 69 -7.81 7.62 -2.06
CA HIS A 69 -6.39 7.87 -2.19
C HIS A 69 -5.73 6.51 -1.95
N THR A 70 -4.98 6.01 -2.93
CA THR A 70 -4.12 4.86 -2.74
C THR A 70 -3.15 5.24 -1.63
N THR A 71 -3.48 4.84 -0.41
CA THR A 71 -2.69 5.18 0.76
C THR A 71 -1.42 4.32 0.79
N ALA A 72 -0.42 4.72 1.58
CA ALA A 72 0.80 3.93 1.74
C ALA A 72 0.50 2.48 2.14
N GLU A 73 -0.58 2.25 2.90
CA GLU A 73 -1.09 0.93 3.27
C GLU A 73 -1.47 0.10 2.05
N ALA A 74 -2.13 0.71 1.07
CA ALA A 74 -2.53 0.03 -0.16
C ALA A 74 -1.32 -0.37 -1.00
N TYR A 75 -0.31 0.50 -1.11
CA TYR A 75 0.94 0.18 -1.81
C TYR A 75 1.74 -0.92 -1.12
N ALA A 76 1.87 -0.86 0.21
CA ALA A 76 2.54 -1.90 0.98
C ALA A 76 1.82 -3.25 0.82
N PHE A 77 0.49 -3.25 0.95
CA PHE A 77 -0.32 -4.46 0.81
C PHE A 77 -0.21 -5.06 -0.58
N TRP A 78 -0.52 -4.30 -1.64
CA TRP A 78 -0.48 -4.81 -3.01
C TRP A 78 0.93 -5.07 -3.50
N GLY A 79 1.94 -4.36 -2.99
CA GLY A 79 3.34 -4.63 -3.27
C GLY A 79 3.77 -5.99 -2.72
N LEU A 80 3.36 -6.36 -1.50
CA LEU A 80 3.61 -7.69 -0.95
C LEU A 80 2.92 -8.78 -1.78
N ILE A 81 1.66 -8.58 -2.16
CA ILE A 81 0.94 -9.50 -3.04
C ILE A 81 1.69 -9.66 -4.37
N GLY A 82 2.02 -8.54 -5.02
CA GLY A 82 2.71 -8.52 -6.31
C GLY A 82 4.07 -9.19 -6.26
N LEU A 83 4.85 -8.94 -5.20
CA LEU A 83 6.15 -9.57 -4.99
C LEU A 83 6.03 -11.10 -4.89
N ASN A 84 5.09 -11.60 -4.11
CA ASN A 84 4.87 -13.05 -3.95
C ASN A 84 4.37 -13.71 -5.24
N VAL A 85 3.49 -13.04 -5.98
CA VAL A 85 3.03 -13.54 -7.28
C VAL A 85 4.20 -13.57 -8.27
N ALA A 86 4.97 -12.49 -8.36
CA ALA A 86 6.09 -12.37 -9.29
C ALA A 86 7.16 -13.45 -9.07
N THR A 87 7.58 -13.66 -7.82
CA THR A 87 8.55 -14.71 -7.46
C THR A 87 8.00 -16.12 -7.72
N THR A 88 6.71 -16.36 -7.45
CA THR A 88 6.07 -17.65 -7.70
C THR A 88 5.97 -17.94 -9.20
N VAL A 89 5.60 -16.95 -10.00
CA VAL A 89 5.58 -17.07 -11.47
C VAL A 89 6.99 -17.35 -11.99
N ALA A 90 7.99 -16.61 -11.51
CA ALA A 90 9.38 -16.83 -11.90
C ALA A 90 9.88 -18.24 -11.50
N ALA A 91 9.49 -18.73 -10.32
CA ALA A 91 9.83 -20.07 -9.84
C ALA A 91 9.15 -21.18 -10.64
N LYS A 92 7.96 -20.93 -11.21
CA LYS A 92 7.13 -21.97 -11.84
C LYS A 92 7.25 -22.02 -13.35
N VAL A 93 7.39 -20.86 -14.00
CA VAL A 93 7.30 -20.70 -15.46
C VAL A 93 8.61 -20.12 -16.05
N GLY A 94 9.55 -19.71 -15.20
CA GLY A 94 10.85 -19.21 -15.66
C GLY A 94 11.69 -20.28 -16.37
N PRO A 95 12.74 -19.89 -17.11
CA PRO A 95 13.76 -20.82 -17.60
C PRO A 95 14.36 -21.68 -16.47
N PRO A 96 14.85 -22.91 -16.76
CA PRO A 96 15.42 -23.78 -15.73
C PRO A 96 16.49 -23.12 -14.86
N GLU A 97 17.30 -22.25 -15.44
CA GLU A 97 18.36 -21.49 -14.74
C GLU A 97 17.75 -20.53 -13.70
N VAL A 98 16.65 -19.88 -14.05
CA VAL A 98 15.93 -18.96 -13.15
C VAL A 98 15.23 -19.74 -12.03
N GLN A 99 14.62 -20.88 -12.36
CA GLN A 99 13.98 -21.73 -11.35
C GLN A 99 15.01 -22.22 -10.33
N GLN A 100 16.15 -22.70 -10.80
CA GLN A 100 17.23 -23.20 -9.96
C GLN A 100 17.83 -22.08 -9.09
N ALA A 101 18.03 -20.88 -9.66
CA ALA A 101 18.46 -19.71 -8.91
C ALA A 101 17.46 -19.33 -7.80
N ILE A 102 16.15 -19.34 -8.09
CA ILE A 102 15.12 -19.03 -7.08
C ILE A 102 15.13 -20.06 -5.97
N LEU A 103 15.23 -21.35 -6.29
CA LEU A 103 15.33 -22.39 -5.27
C LEU A 103 16.60 -22.21 -4.43
N GLN A 104 17.74 -21.92 -5.04
CA GLN A 104 19.01 -21.74 -4.34
C GLN A 104 19.06 -20.50 -3.44
N HIS A 105 18.38 -19.41 -3.83
CA HIS A 105 18.45 -18.12 -3.16
C HIS A 105 17.20 -17.76 -2.34
N CYS A 106 16.07 -18.44 -2.52
CA CYS A 106 14.89 -18.25 -1.66
C CYS A 106 14.67 -19.41 -0.68
N ARG A 107 15.15 -20.62 -0.93
CA ARG A 107 14.94 -21.73 0.02
C ARG A 107 15.82 -21.52 1.25
N THR A 108 15.20 -21.53 2.42
CA THR A 108 15.95 -21.58 3.68
C THR A 108 15.91 -22.99 4.25
N SER A 109 17.03 -23.44 4.79
CA SER A 109 17.21 -24.77 5.41
C SER A 109 18.38 -24.67 6.38
N VAL A 110 18.60 -25.73 7.16
CA VAL A 110 19.78 -25.83 8.02
C VAL A 110 21.07 -25.74 7.19
N GLU A 111 21.14 -26.43 6.06
CA GLU A 111 22.25 -26.35 5.11
C GLU A 111 22.48 -24.91 4.61
N ALA A 112 21.42 -24.22 4.18
CA ALA A 112 21.55 -22.85 3.70
C ALA A 112 22.11 -21.90 4.77
N VAL A 113 21.69 -22.06 6.03
CA VAL A 113 22.22 -21.27 7.15
C VAL A 113 23.66 -21.65 7.46
N ALA A 114 24.00 -22.94 7.46
CA ALA A 114 25.36 -23.44 7.68
C ALA A 114 26.35 -22.95 6.60
N ASP A 115 25.89 -22.83 5.36
CA ASP A 115 26.65 -22.27 4.23
C ASP A 115 26.79 -20.74 4.28
N GLY A 116 26.26 -20.07 5.31
CA GLY A 116 26.30 -18.62 5.46
C GLY A 116 25.27 -17.86 4.61
N ARG A 117 24.30 -18.53 3.99
CA ARG A 117 23.23 -17.91 3.18
C ARG A 117 22.10 -17.36 4.07
N LEU A 118 22.44 -16.48 5.02
CA LEU A 118 21.50 -15.92 5.99
C LEU A 118 20.37 -15.09 5.35
N TYR A 119 20.61 -14.51 4.18
CA TYR A 119 19.57 -13.79 3.43
C TYR A 119 18.37 -14.68 3.07
N THR A 120 18.56 -16.01 2.99
CA THR A 120 17.49 -16.98 2.73
C THR A 120 16.41 -16.97 3.82
N LEU A 121 16.76 -16.58 5.05
CA LEU A 121 15.80 -16.46 6.15
C LEU A 121 14.70 -15.43 5.84
N LEU A 122 15.01 -14.41 5.03
CA LEU A 122 14.05 -13.39 4.61
C LEU A 122 13.47 -13.70 3.23
N THR A 123 14.29 -14.10 2.25
CA THR A 123 13.81 -14.33 0.87
C THR A 123 12.88 -15.54 0.78
N SER A 124 12.98 -16.51 1.70
CA SER A 124 12.03 -17.62 1.81
C SER A 124 10.60 -17.17 2.00
N SER A 125 10.40 -16.02 2.65
CA SER A 125 9.09 -15.50 2.99
C SER A 125 8.33 -14.93 1.80
N VAL A 126 8.96 -14.78 0.64
CA VAL A 126 8.33 -14.17 -0.55
C VAL A 126 8.28 -15.09 -1.76
N CYS A 127 8.92 -16.26 -1.76
CA CYS A 127 8.97 -17.17 -2.90
C CYS A 127 8.10 -18.42 -2.64
N HIS A 128 7.47 -18.99 -3.66
CA HIS A 128 6.75 -20.27 -3.57
C HIS A 128 7.05 -21.15 -4.79
N THR A 129 7.06 -22.46 -4.59
CA THR A 129 7.14 -23.48 -5.65
C THR A 129 5.78 -23.92 -6.19
N SER A 130 4.73 -23.73 -5.39
CA SER A 130 3.37 -24.13 -5.70
C SER A 130 2.46 -22.92 -5.83
N ALA A 131 1.84 -22.78 -7.00
CA ALA A 131 0.89 -21.70 -7.28
C ALA A 131 -0.34 -21.78 -6.37
N VAL A 132 -0.79 -22.99 -6.03
CA VAL A 132 -1.91 -23.21 -5.10
C VAL A 132 -1.50 -22.79 -3.69
N HIS A 133 -0.29 -23.16 -3.23
CA HIS A 133 0.21 -22.74 -1.93
C HIS A 133 0.31 -21.20 -1.83
N CYS A 134 0.84 -20.54 -2.88
CA CYS A 134 0.86 -19.09 -2.95
C CYS A 134 -0.55 -18.49 -2.91
N ALA A 135 -1.47 -19.00 -3.75
CA ALA A 135 -2.84 -18.48 -3.83
C ALA A 135 -3.57 -18.57 -2.48
N MET A 136 -3.41 -19.68 -1.73
CA MET A 136 -4.02 -19.84 -0.41
C MET A 136 -3.45 -18.86 0.61
N ASN A 137 -2.12 -18.66 0.65
CA ASN A 137 -1.53 -17.69 1.58
C ASN A 137 -1.97 -16.25 1.28
N LEU A 138 -2.00 -15.87 -0.01
CA LEU A 138 -2.43 -14.54 -0.43
C LEU A 138 -3.92 -14.33 -0.19
N LEU A 139 -4.75 -15.35 -0.39
CA LEU A 139 -6.17 -15.32 -0.05
C LEU A 139 -6.35 -14.98 1.43
N MET A 140 -5.67 -15.69 2.33
CA MET A 140 -5.72 -15.41 3.76
C MET A 140 -5.31 -13.98 4.09
N LEU A 141 -4.23 -13.47 3.48
CA LEU A 141 -3.79 -12.09 3.68
C LEU A 141 -4.86 -11.07 3.23
N VAL A 142 -5.58 -11.34 2.13
CA VAL A 142 -6.72 -10.54 1.67
C VAL A 142 -7.90 -10.61 2.65
N MET A 143 -8.21 -11.78 3.22
CA MET A 143 -9.28 -11.93 4.22
C MET A 143 -9.08 -11.00 5.41
N TYR A 144 -7.85 -10.96 5.92
CA TYR A 144 -7.49 -10.17 7.10
C TYR A 144 -7.30 -8.68 6.82
N ARG A 145 -7.39 -8.22 5.57
CA ARG A 145 -7.08 -6.83 5.22
C ARG A 145 -7.93 -5.82 6.00
N ARG A 146 -9.23 -6.10 6.19
CA ARG A 146 -10.18 -5.15 6.79
C ARG A 146 -10.36 -5.29 8.30
N VAL A 147 -10.00 -6.42 8.88
CA VAL A 147 -10.07 -6.67 10.34
C VAL A 147 -8.86 -6.00 10.98
N GLN A 148 -9.05 -5.11 11.96
CA GLN A 148 -7.96 -4.27 12.51
C GLN A 148 -6.99 -3.76 11.43
N PRO A 149 -7.39 -2.77 10.60
CA PRO A 149 -6.52 -2.25 9.54
C PRO A 149 -5.14 -1.86 10.07
N LEU A 150 -4.10 -2.30 9.35
CA LEU A 150 -2.71 -2.03 9.70
C LEU A 150 -2.21 -0.82 8.92
N THR A 151 -1.39 0.01 9.56
CA THR A 151 -0.57 0.99 8.84
C THR A 151 0.44 0.27 7.94
N ALA A 152 0.97 0.96 6.93
CA ALA A 152 1.99 0.38 6.04
C ALA A 152 3.19 -0.17 6.83
N ARG A 153 3.63 0.59 7.85
CA ARG A 153 4.73 0.20 8.72
C ARG A 153 4.43 -1.05 9.52
N GLU A 154 3.27 -1.13 10.18
CA GLU A 154 2.90 -2.32 10.96
C GLU A 154 2.82 -3.56 10.08
N LEU A 155 2.22 -3.44 8.89
CA LEU A 155 2.12 -4.54 7.94
C LEU A 155 3.52 -5.05 7.53
N LEU A 156 4.41 -4.15 7.12
CA LEU A 156 5.75 -4.52 6.68
C LEU A 156 6.59 -5.10 7.83
N VAL A 157 6.51 -4.53 9.04
CA VAL A 157 7.22 -5.05 10.21
C VAL A 157 6.73 -6.44 10.58
N LEU A 158 5.42 -6.65 10.66
CA LEU A 158 4.85 -7.96 10.96
C LEU A 158 5.21 -8.99 9.87
N TYR A 159 5.20 -8.57 8.60
CA TYR A 159 5.54 -9.45 7.49
C TYR A 159 7.02 -9.86 7.52
N VAL A 160 7.94 -8.90 7.64
CA VAL A 160 9.39 -9.14 7.63
C VAL A 160 9.82 -9.90 8.88
N LEU A 161 9.42 -9.45 10.08
CA LEU A 161 9.81 -10.12 11.32
C LEU A 161 9.08 -11.45 11.50
N GLY A 162 7.82 -11.55 11.10
CA GLY A 162 7.09 -12.82 11.09
C GLY A 162 7.75 -13.84 10.17
N GLY A 163 8.22 -13.40 9.00
CA GLY A 163 9.03 -14.21 8.09
C GLY A 163 10.36 -14.67 8.68
N LEU A 164 11.10 -13.73 9.28
CA LEU A 164 12.37 -14.04 9.93
C LEU A 164 12.20 -15.04 11.08
N VAL A 165 11.24 -14.80 11.97
CA VAL A 165 10.94 -15.71 13.09
C VAL A 165 10.47 -17.08 12.59
N SER A 166 9.65 -17.12 11.53
CA SER A 166 9.25 -18.37 10.87
C SER A 166 10.47 -19.17 10.43
N SER A 167 11.37 -18.54 9.68
CA SER A 167 12.59 -19.18 9.16
C SER A 167 13.51 -19.65 10.28
N CYS A 168 13.76 -18.81 11.29
CA CYS A 168 14.60 -19.19 12.42
C CYS A 168 13.99 -20.34 13.22
N THR A 169 12.68 -20.32 13.47
CA THR A 169 11.98 -21.41 14.19
C THR A 169 12.05 -22.70 13.39
N HIS A 170 11.88 -22.63 12.07
CA HIS A 170 11.99 -23.80 11.21
C HIS A 170 13.39 -24.39 11.23
N VAL A 171 14.44 -23.56 11.07
CA VAL A 171 15.83 -24.00 11.11
C VAL A 171 16.18 -24.60 12.47
N ALA A 172 15.79 -23.94 13.57
CA ALA A 172 16.03 -24.43 14.92
C ALA A 172 15.32 -25.78 15.17
N TRP A 173 14.08 -25.91 14.70
CA TRP A 173 13.33 -27.15 14.78
C TRP A 173 14.00 -28.27 13.98
N CYS A 174 14.32 -28.02 12.71
CA CYS A 174 14.98 -29.00 11.85
C CYS A 174 16.36 -29.40 12.38
N TRP A 175 17.11 -28.45 12.95
CA TRP A 175 18.37 -28.74 13.64
C TRP A 175 18.13 -29.66 14.84
N TRP A 176 17.16 -29.35 15.69
CA TRP A 176 16.83 -30.15 16.87
C TRP A 176 16.37 -31.57 16.51
N ASP A 177 15.43 -31.67 15.57
CA ASP A 177 14.87 -32.94 15.08
C ASP A 177 15.95 -33.83 14.45
N ALA A 178 16.85 -33.23 13.65
CA ALA A 178 17.96 -33.93 13.03
C ALA A 178 19.14 -34.23 13.97
N SER A 179 19.21 -33.58 15.14
CA SER A 179 20.25 -33.77 16.17
C SER A 179 19.81 -34.72 17.30
N GLY A 180 18.71 -35.46 17.11
CA GLY A 180 18.26 -36.48 18.04
C GLY A 180 19.30 -37.59 18.27
N PRO A 181 19.16 -38.40 19.33
CA PRO A 181 20.16 -39.39 19.75
C PRO A 181 20.56 -40.45 18.70
N GLU A 182 19.79 -40.59 17.62
CA GLU A 182 20.06 -41.53 16.52
C GLU A 182 20.70 -40.89 15.28
N PHE A 183 20.70 -39.55 15.14
CA PHE A 183 21.08 -38.87 13.91
C PHE A 183 22.08 -37.72 14.18
N GLY A 184 23.23 -37.76 13.50
CA GLY A 184 24.29 -36.76 13.62
C GLY A 184 24.20 -35.62 12.61
N LEU A 185 25.14 -34.67 12.70
CA LEU A 185 25.30 -33.46 11.86
C LEU A 185 25.14 -33.68 10.34
N LYS A 186 25.43 -34.89 9.85
CA LYS A 186 25.28 -35.30 8.44
C LYS A 186 23.83 -35.30 7.96
N PHE A 187 22.85 -35.51 8.85
CA PHE A 187 21.42 -35.54 8.51
C PHE A 187 20.75 -34.18 8.66
N ALA A 188 21.31 -33.31 9.50
CA ALA A 188 20.92 -31.90 9.59
C ALA A 188 21.09 -31.16 8.25
N LEU A 189 22.01 -31.60 7.38
CA LEU A 189 22.20 -31.01 6.05
C LEU A 189 21.14 -31.44 5.01
N ASN A 190 20.36 -32.51 5.27
CA ASN A 190 19.29 -32.98 4.37
C ASN A 190 17.88 -32.61 4.88
N THR A 191 17.78 -31.60 5.75
CA THR A 191 16.48 -31.17 6.29
C THR A 191 15.60 -30.56 5.20
N PRO A 192 14.26 -30.73 5.29
CA PRO A 192 13.32 -30.05 4.40
C PRO A 192 13.58 -28.54 4.34
N GLY A 193 13.32 -27.94 3.19
CA GLY A 193 13.37 -26.48 3.07
C GLY A 193 12.10 -25.81 3.60
N LEU A 194 12.23 -24.55 3.99
CA LEU A 194 11.11 -23.64 4.16
C LEU A 194 11.08 -22.66 2.98
N LEU A 195 9.90 -22.54 2.40
CA LEU A 195 9.63 -21.66 1.27
C LEU A 195 8.14 -21.27 1.29
N GLY A 196 7.85 -19.97 1.30
CA GLY A 196 6.50 -19.43 1.24
C GLY A 196 6.24 -18.34 2.26
N CYS A 197 5.19 -17.55 2.02
CA CYS A 197 4.79 -16.47 2.90
C CYS A 197 3.88 -16.89 4.06
N SER A 198 3.79 -18.19 4.32
CA SER A 198 2.87 -18.70 5.32
C SER A 198 3.24 -18.32 6.76
N GLY A 199 4.53 -18.19 7.07
CA GLY A 199 5.02 -17.60 8.32
C GLY A 199 4.57 -16.15 8.52
N PRO A 200 4.92 -15.21 7.62
CA PRO A 200 4.41 -13.83 7.67
C PRO A 200 2.89 -13.73 7.80
N VAL A 201 2.14 -14.55 7.05
CA VAL A 201 0.67 -14.58 7.10
C VAL A 201 0.19 -15.12 8.44
N ALA A 202 0.83 -16.14 9.03
CA ALA A 202 0.54 -16.63 10.36
C ALA A 202 0.77 -15.56 11.44
N ALA A 203 1.85 -14.78 11.35
CA ALA A 203 2.11 -13.67 12.26
C ALA A 203 1.03 -12.57 12.16
N ILE A 204 0.66 -12.17 10.94
CA ILE A 204 -0.35 -11.12 10.73
C ILE A 204 -1.74 -11.60 11.17
N SER A 205 -2.10 -12.84 10.84
CA SER A 205 -3.41 -13.41 11.19
C SER A 205 -3.58 -13.57 12.69
N THR A 206 -2.59 -14.14 13.39
CA THR A 206 -2.62 -14.25 14.86
C THR A 206 -2.58 -12.90 15.57
N TYR A 207 -1.79 -11.94 15.06
CA TYR A 207 -1.82 -10.56 15.58
C TYR A 207 -3.23 -9.97 15.52
N LYS A 208 -3.91 -10.10 14.38
CA LYS A 208 -5.28 -9.58 14.21
C LYS A 208 -6.32 -10.37 15.00
N ALA A 209 -6.21 -11.71 15.02
CA ALA A 209 -7.08 -12.58 15.81
C ALA A 209 -6.98 -12.28 17.31
N PHE A 210 -5.79 -11.93 17.80
CA PHE A 210 -5.63 -11.54 19.19
C PHE A 210 -6.30 -10.20 19.49
N LEU A 211 -6.19 -9.21 18.59
CA LEU A 211 -6.77 -7.89 18.79
C LEU A 211 -8.30 -7.86 18.63
N GLU A 212 -8.83 -8.64 17.68
CA GLU A 212 -10.25 -8.66 17.32
C GLU A 212 -10.68 -10.10 16.94
N PRO A 213 -10.82 -11.01 17.93
CA PRO A 213 -11.06 -12.43 17.68
C PRO A 213 -12.39 -12.71 16.97
N LEU A 214 -13.40 -11.90 17.26
CA LEU A 214 -14.76 -11.99 16.71
C LEU A 214 -14.93 -11.18 15.42
N GLY A 215 -13.89 -10.46 14.96
CA GLY A 215 -13.94 -9.74 13.70
C GLY A 215 -14.28 -10.68 12.55
N VAL A 216 -15.09 -10.22 11.59
CA VAL A 216 -15.51 -11.03 10.45
C VAL A 216 -14.81 -10.54 9.19
N PRO A 217 -14.03 -11.38 8.49
CA PRO A 217 -13.39 -10.98 7.25
C PRO A 217 -14.44 -10.83 6.14
N HIS A 218 -14.51 -9.65 5.52
CA HIS A 218 -15.51 -9.36 4.49
C HIS A 218 -14.96 -9.69 3.09
N LEU A 219 -15.28 -10.90 2.61
CA LEU A 219 -15.00 -11.36 1.24
C LEU A 219 -16.25 -11.38 0.33
N GLY A 220 -17.40 -10.88 0.81
CA GLY A 220 -18.67 -11.03 0.09
C GLY A 220 -19.30 -12.42 0.21
N ILE A 221 -18.75 -13.29 1.06
CA ILE A 221 -19.34 -14.58 1.43
C ILE A 221 -20.30 -14.34 2.60
N PRO A 222 -21.55 -14.83 2.56
CA PRO A 222 -22.56 -14.59 3.61
C PRO A 222 -22.32 -15.37 4.91
N LEU A 223 -21.16 -16.00 5.10
CA LEU A 223 -20.86 -16.79 6.28
C LEU A 223 -19.93 -16.00 7.23
N PRO A 224 -20.45 -15.47 8.36
CA PRO A 224 -19.66 -14.72 9.31
C PRO A 224 -18.83 -15.67 10.18
N ILE A 225 -17.68 -16.10 9.68
CA ILE A 225 -16.73 -16.89 10.47
C ILE A 225 -15.78 -15.91 11.19
N PRO A 226 -15.69 -15.97 12.53
CA PRO A 226 -14.72 -15.22 13.30
C PRO A 226 -13.27 -15.43 12.82
N VAL A 227 -12.51 -14.34 12.78
CA VAL A 227 -11.06 -14.30 12.46
C VAL A 227 -10.28 -15.33 13.26
N VAL A 228 -10.62 -15.55 14.53
CA VAL A 228 -9.93 -16.55 15.36
C VAL A 228 -10.08 -17.97 14.82
N LEU A 229 -11.26 -18.35 14.33
CA LEU A 229 -11.48 -19.69 13.77
C LEU A 229 -10.73 -19.86 12.45
N PHE A 230 -10.80 -18.86 11.56
CA PHE A 230 -10.01 -18.87 10.33
C PHE A 230 -8.51 -18.96 10.60
N THR A 231 -8.02 -18.25 11.63
CA THR A 231 -6.60 -18.25 12.00
C THR A 231 -6.17 -19.61 12.54
N LEU A 232 -6.98 -20.22 13.41
CA LEU A 232 -6.70 -21.55 13.95
C LEU A 232 -6.66 -22.60 12.84
N VAL A 233 -7.68 -22.62 11.96
CA VAL A 233 -7.71 -23.54 10.82
C VAL A 233 -6.48 -23.32 9.95
N TYR A 234 -6.14 -22.08 9.60
CA TYR A 234 -4.99 -21.78 8.78
C TYR A 234 -3.65 -22.22 9.40
N CYS A 235 -3.45 -21.99 10.70
CA CYS A 235 -2.22 -22.38 11.39
C CYS A 235 -2.10 -23.91 11.52
N CYS A 236 -3.23 -24.61 11.61
CA CYS A 236 -3.29 -26.08 11.68
C CYS A 236 -3.34 -26.75 10.30
N LEU A 237 -3.58 -26.01 9.22
CA LEU A 237 -3.51 -26.54 7.86
C LEU A 237 -2.05 -26.63 7.44
N PHE A 238 -1.58 -27.86 7.28
CA PHE A 238 -0.22 -28.16 6.88
C PHE A 238 -0.17 -28.54 5.41
N VAL A 239 0.77 -27.95 4.67
CA VAL A 239 1.11 -28.40 3.32
C VAL A 239 2.42 -29.15 3.46
N ARG A 240 2.35 -30.49 3.37
CA ARG A 240 3.54 -31.35 3.34
C ARG A 240 3.81 -31.74 1.90
N GLU A 241 4.78 -31.07 1.28
CA GLU A 241 5.37 -31.49 0.01
C GLU A 241 6.70 -32.20 0.31
N GLN A 242 7.14 -33.14 -0.54
CA GLN A 242 8.28 -34.02 -0.25
C GLN A 242 9.57 -33.29 0.17
N GLU A 243 9.76 -32.03 -0.25
CA GLU A 243 10.93 -31.22 0.06
C GLU A 243 10.66 -30.00 0.95
N TYR A 244 9.40 -29.79 1.39
CA TYR A 244 8.98 -28.56 2.05
C TYR A 244 8.15 -28.82 3.30
N SER A 245 8.44 -28.08 4.36
CA SER A 245 7.65 -28.12 5.58
C SER A 245 7.50 -26.76 6.23
N ASP A 246 6.27 -26.34 6.47
CA ASP A 246 5.97 -25.01 7.00
C ASP A 246 5.39 -25.01 8.42
N TYR A 247 5.20 -26.18 9.06
CA TYR A 247 4.56 -26.28 10.37
C TYR A 247 5.31 -25.49 11.45
N SER A 248 6.59 -25.80 11.66
CA SER A 248 7.40 -25.18 12.71
C SER A 248 7.55 -23.68 12.51
N GLY A 249 7.69 -23.26 11.25
CA GLY A 249 7.73 -21.84 10.89
C GLY A 249 6.41 -21.11 11.16
N LYS A 250 5.27 -21.67 10.74
CA LYS A 250 3.93 -21.12 11.03
C LYS A 250 3.70 -20.97 12.53
N PHE A 251 4.03 -21.99 13.33
CA PHE A 251 3.85 -21.92 14.79
C PHE A 251 4.75 -20.87 15.44
N GLY A 252 6.02 -20.78 15.03
CA GLY A 252 6.92 -19.74 15.52
C GLY A 252 6.43 -18.33 15.20
N ALA A 253 5.99 -18.12 13.96
CA ALA A 253 5.46 -16.83 13.53
C ALA A 253 4.11 -16.50 14.16
N ALA A 254 3.24 -17.49 14.39
CA ALA A 254 2.00 -17.36 15.12
C ALA A 254 2.24 -16.90 16.57
N ALA A 255 3.20 -17.53 17.26
CA ALA A 255 3.60 -17.11 18.60
C ALA A 255 4.13 -15.66 18.60
N PHE A 256 4.95 -15.29 17.61
CA PHE A 256 5.40 -13.92 17.42
C PHE A 256 4.24 -12.95 17.20
N GLY A 257 3.24 -13.29 16.38
CA GLY A 257 2.07 -12.45 16.15
C GLY A 257 1.27 -12.15 17.42
N VAL A 258 1.07 -13.16 18.27
CA VAL A 258 0.44 -12.99 19.59
C VAL A 258 1.28 -12.07 20.50
N LEU A 259 2.59 -12.32 20.59
CA LEU A 259 3.50 -11.48 21.39
C LEU A 259 3.54 -10.02 20.89
N ALA A 260 3.54 -9.82 19.57
CA ALA A 260 3.49 -8.50 18.97
C ALA A 260 2.17 -7.78 19.29
N ALA A 261 1.04 -8.51 19.30
CA ALA A 261 -0.25 -7.95 19.68
C ALA A 261 -0.31 -7.58 21.17
N LEU A 262 0.20 -8.45 22.04
CA LEU A 262 0.36 -8.16 23.48
C LEU A 262 1.21 -6.91 23.69
N ALA A 263 2.35 -6.80 23.02
CA ALA A 263 3.21 -5.63 23.09
C ALA A 263 2.51 -4.36 22.58
N ALA A 264 1.73 -4.45 21.49
CA ALA A 264 0.96 -3.33 20.96
C ALA A 264 -0.14 -2.85 21.92
N VAL A 265 -0.79 -3.77 22.63
CA VAL A 265 -1.79 -3.46 23.68
C VAL A 265 -1.10 -2.87 24.91
N ALA A 266 -0.02 -3.48 25.40
CA ALA A 266 0.73 -3.02 26.56
C ALA A 266 1.31 -1.60 26.36
N THR A 267 1.75 -1.29 25.14
CA THR A 267 2.26 0.03 24.75
C THR A 267 1.17 1.00 24.31
N ARG A 268 -0.12 0.63 24.44
CA ARG A 268 -1.30 1.43 24.06
C ARG A 268 -1.33 1.87 22.59
N ARG A 269 -0.57 1.20 21.72
CA ARG A 269 -0.60 1.42 20.26
C ARG A 269 -1.85 0.84 19.61
N ARG A 270 -2.43 -0.19 20.22
CA ARG A 270 -3.68 -0.84 19.81
C ARG A 270 -4.58 -1.06 21.01
N ARG A 271 -5.87 -1.33 20.74
CA ARG A 271 -6.88 -1.66 21.74
C ARG A 271 -7.51 -2.99 21.38
N LEU A 272 -7.89 -3.76 22.41
CA LEU A 272 -8.66 -4.98 22.24
C LEU A 272 -10.09 -4.60 21.82
N ALA A 273 -10.58 -5.20 20.74
CA ALA A 273 -11.94 -5.05 20.23
C ALA A 273 -12.75 -6.33 20.51
N TRP A 274 -12.68 -6.84 21.75
CA TRP A 274 -13.32 -8.11 22.12
C TRP A 274 -14.83 -7.98 22.38
N THR A 275 -15.35 -6.76 22.55
CA THR A 275 -16.69 -6.52 23.10
C THR A 275 -17.49 -5.41 22.38
N GLN A 276 -17.21 -5.11 21.11
CA GLN A 276 -17.92 -4.04 20.36
C GLN A 276 -19.11 -4.52 19.51
N HIS A 277 -19.72 -5.65 19.87
CA HIS A 277 -20.92 -6.17 19.20
C HIS A 277 -22.04 -6.39 20.21
#